data_AF-A0A1Y3QLP3-F1
#
_entry.id   AF-A0A1Y3QLP3-F1
#
_cell.length_a   1.000
_cell.length_b   1.000
_cell.length_c   1.000
_cell.angle_alpha   90.00
_cell.angle_beta   90.00
_cell.angle_gamma   90.00
#
_symmetry.space_group_name_H-M   'P 1'
#
loop_
_entity.id
_entity.type
_entity.pdbx_description
1 polymer ?
#
loop_
_entity_poly.entity_id
_entity_poly.type
_entity_poly.pdbx_seq_one_letter_code
_entity_poly.pdbx_strand_id
1 'polypeptide(L)'
;MEIAFRGGHEPILDALSEGRFEPWRWFDLRLRAERLALTQGFERLLCLDSLQIDLYDHQRQAVLKVLRDMRGRALLADEVGLGKTIEAGVILKEYMVRGLVRKALVLAPASLLTQWQQELNEKLGIPARIHRSADNWDRYDCVITSLDTARRAPHADRICKIPWDIIIVDEAHRLKNRQTVSWRFVDGLAKKYLLLLTATPIQNDLNELYNMLTLLKPGLLRTYSSFKREFMLDKRSAKDAGRLRERLGEVMVRSTRRDALLRLPKRIVETVPVPLSGAEEAFYREVLVFARALHRRGDGPVGEGLLPLILLLRELCSSPHAARRTLAAMARSDRLPPEERAWARRLAEQALEVATGARKLSAAVSWIAAQAEPVLVFTEFRATQSALAEHLAKSEIPVVVFHGGLTRE
;
A
#
# COMPACT_ATOMS: atom_id res chain seq x y z
N MET A 1 42.22 -1.14 49.32
CA MET A 1 41.20 -0.30 48.67
C MET A 1 40.05 -0.19 49.66
N GLU A 2 40.04 0.84 50.50
CA GLU A 2 38.96 1.04 51.48
C GLU A 2 37.75 1.63 50.76
N ILE A 3 36.66 0.87 50.72
CA ILE A 3 35.38 1.32 50.18
C ILE A 3 34.64 2.02 51.31
N ALA A 4 34.67 3.36 51.33
CA ALA A 4 33.91 4.16 52.28
C ALA A 4 32.47 4.36 51.77
N PHE A 5 31.49 3.75 52.44
CA PHE A 5 30.07 3.99 52.17
C PHE A 5 29.63 5.30 52.83
N ARG A 6 29.11 6.25 52.04
CA ARG A 6 28.47 7.46 52.57
C ARG A 6 27.03 7.11 52.97
N GLY A 7 26.62 7.48 54.19
CA GLY A 7 25.45 6.97 54.93
C GLY A 7 24.11 6.82 54.17
N GLY A 8 23.22 5.99 54.72
CA GLY A 8 21.99 5.52 54.07
C GLY A 8 22.08 4.09 53.52
N HIS A 9 23.21 3.42 53.76
CA HIS A 9 23.49 2.04 53.35
C HIS A 9 23.56 1.06 54.53
N GLU A 10 23.38 1.51 55.79
CA GLU A 10 23.36 0.64 56.97
C GLU A 10 22.42 -0.58 56.80
N PRO A 11 21.18 -0.45 56.28
CA PRO A 11 20.30 -1.60 56.11
C PRO A 11 20.84 -2.65 55.12
N ILE A 12 21.61 -2.22 54.12
CA ILE A 12 22.21 -3.11 53.11
C ILE A 12 23.40 -3.86 53.73
N LEU A 13 24.22 -3.16 54.51
CA LEU A 13 25.38 -3.74 55.21
C LEU A 13 24.92 -4.72 56.29
N ASP A 14 23.87 -4.38 57.04
CA ASP A 14 23.25 -5.25 58.04
C ASP A 14 22.68 -6.52 57.38
N ALA A 15 21.92 -6.38 56.29
CA ALA A 15 21.42 -7.51 55.51
C ALA A 15 22.54 -8.40 54.94
N LEU A 16 23.64 -7.81 54.47
CA LEU A 16 24.82 -8.55 53.99
C LEU A 16 25.50 -9.32 55.13
N SER A 17 25.66 -8.69 56.29
CA SER A 17 26.29 -9.29 57.48
C SER A 17 25.47 -10.45 58.05
N GLU A 18 24.15 -10.38 57.91
CA GLU A 18 23.19 -11.42 58.31
C GLU A 18 22.97 -12.49 57.22
N GLY A 19 23.64 -12.39 56.07
CA GLY A 19 23.48 -13.34 54.95
C GLY A 19 22.08 -13.29 54.31
N ARG A 20 21.33 -12.20 54.49
CA ARG A 20 20.00 -11.99 53.91
C ARG A 20 20.15 -11.46 52.49
N PHE A 21 20.25 -12.39 51.54
CA PHE A 21 20.26 -12.05 50.12
C PHE A 21 18.84 -12.03 49.55
N GLU A 22 18.57 -11.08 48.66
CA GLU A 22 17.38 -11.15 47.82
C GLU A 22 17.47 -12.39 46.90
N PRO A 23 16.33 -13.04 46.60
CA PRO A 23 16.29 -14.09 45.59
C PRO A 23 16.94 -13.63 44.28
N TRP A 24 17.74 -14.51 43.66
CA TRP A 24 18.43 -14.24 42.38
C TRP A 24 17.51 -13.61 41.32
N ARG A 25 16.25 -14.02 41.27
CA ARG A 25 15.24 -13.48 40.36
C ARG A 25 15.03 -11.97 40.50
N TRP A 26 15.01 -11.44 41.72
CA TRP A 26 14.81 -10.01 41.97
C TRP A 26 16.05 -9.20 41.63
N PHE A 27 17.23 -9.72 41.98
CA PHE A 27 18.49 -9.15 41.57
C PHE A 27 18.62 -9.09 40.03
N ASP A 28 18.33 -10.20 39.34
CA ASP A 28 18.35 -10.26 37.86
C ASP A 28 17.35 -9.28 37.24
N LEU A 29 16.12 -9.22 37.75
CA LEU A 29 15.11 -8.24 37.31
C LEU A 29 15.58 -6.80 37.51
N ARG A 30 16.17 -6.48 38.66
CA ARG A 30 16.69 -5.13 38.96
C ARG A 30 17.88 -4.78 38.07
N LEU A 31 18.82 -5.71 37.90
CA LEU A 31 19.96 -5.52 37.01
C LEU A 31 19.53 -5.29 35.56
N ARG A 32 18.52 -6.03 35.07
CA ARG A 32 17.93 -5.80 33.75
C ARG A 32 17.25 -4.44 33.66
N ALA A 33 16.47 -4.05 34.68
CA ALA A 33 15.81 -2.75 34.73
C ALA A 33 16.83 -1.59 34.71
N GLU A 34 17.90 -1.67 35.49
CA GLU A 34 18.99 -0.68 35.50
C GLU A 34 19.69 -0.61 34.14
N ARG A 35 20.02 -1.75 33.52
CA ARG A 35 20.60 -1.78 32.16
C ARG A 35 19.69 -1.11 31.12
N LEU A 36 18.37 -1.33 31.22
CA LEU A 36 17.38 -0.70 30.35
C LEU A 36 17.29 0.81 30.62
N ALA A 37 17.28 1.23 31.89
CA ALA A 37 17.25 2.63 32.28
C ALA A 37 18.49 3.41 31.83
N LEU A 38 19.65 2.75 31.83
CA LEU A 38 20.92 3.31 31.33
C LEU A 38 21.01 3.35 29.80
N THR A 39 20.13 2.64 29.08
CA THR A 39 20.11 2.64 27.61
C THR A 39 19.47 3.93 27.10
N GLN A 40 20.27 4.99 27.05
CA GLN A 40 19.90 6.29 26.50
C GLN A 40 19.92 6.25 24.96
N GLY A 41 18.95 6.93 24.33
CA GLY A 41 18.87 7.06 22.88
C GLY A 41 18.43 5.80 22.12
N PHE A 42 18.55 5.83 20.79
CA PHE A 42 18.11 4.77 19.87
C PHE A 42 19.29 3.97 19.30
N GLU A 43 20.37 3.83 20.07
CA GLU A 43 21.54 3.07 19.63
C GLU A 43 21.26 1.56 19.52
N ARG A 44 20.35 1.07 20.36
CA ARG A 44 19.87 -0.32 20.35
C ARG A 44 18.35 -0.33 20.40
N LEU A 45 17.76 -1.38 19.82
CA LEU A 45 16.33 -1.63 19.86
C LEU A 45 16.02 -2.45 21.11
N LEU A 46 15.18 -1.92 21.99
CA LEU A 46 14.74 -2.58 23.23
C LEU A 46 13.70 -3.66 22.95
N CYS A 47 12.94 -3.51 21.86
CA CYS A 47 11.84 -4.41 21.56
C CYS A 47 12.27 -5.78 21.01
N LEU A 48 13.54 -5.97 20.63
CA LEU A 48 14.01 -7.18 19.91
C LEU A 48 13.65 -8.47 20.65
N ASP A 49 13.89 -8.52 21.96
CA ASP A 49 13.62 -9.71 22.78
C ASP A 49 12.11 -10.03 22.90
N SER A 50 11.24 -9.10 22.53
CA SER A 50 9.78 -9.26 22.54
C SER A 50 9.19 -9.63 21.18
N LEU A 51 9.99 -9.61 20.11
CA LEU A 51 9.54 -9.95 18.77
C LEU A 51 9.48 -11.47 18.59
N GLN A 52 8.50 -11.96 17.84
CA GLN A 52 8.39 -13.37 17.44
C GLN A 52 9.00 -13.62 16.05
N ILE A 53 9.90 -12.73 15.62
CA ILE A 53 10.52 -12.72 14.30
C ILE A 53 11.96 -12.21 14.38
N ASP A 54 12.79 -12.69 13.47
CA ASP A 54 14.11 -12.12 13.22
C ASP A 54 14.02 -11.00 12.18
N LEU A 55 14.72 -9.91 12.42
CA LEU A 55 14.80 -8.78 11.48
C LEU A 55 15.97 -8.97 10.53
N TYR A 56 15.73 -8.72 9.24
CA TYR A 56 16.82 -8.61 8.28
C TYR A 56 17.66 -7.35 8.54
N ASP A 57 18.93 -7.37 8.12
CA ASP A 57 19.87 -6.27 8.35
C ASP A 57 19.37 -4.94 7.78
N HIS A 58 18.80 -4.94 6.57
CA HIS A 58 18.25 -3.72 5.96
C HIS A 58 17.08 -3.16 6.77
N GLN A 59 16.23 -4.03 7.32
CA GLN A 59 15.10 -3.62 8.17
C GLN A 59 15.61 -3.01 9.47
N ARG A 60 16.59 -3.64 10.11
CA ARG A 60 17.21 -3.13 11.33
C ARG A 60 17.83 -1.75 11.11
N GLN A 61 18.56 -1.56 10.01
CA GLN A 61 19.16 -0.27 9.65
C GLN A 61 18.10 0.79 9.38
N ALA A 62 17.03 0.44 8.64
CA ALA A 62 15.91 1.34 8.36
C ALA A 62 15.24 1.82 9.66
N VAL A 63 14.91 0.89 10.56
CA VAL A 63 14.29 1.18 11.86
C VAL A 63 15.19 2.11 12.67
N LEU A 64 16.48 1.78 12.83
CA LEU A 64 17.42 2.61 13.60
C LEU A 64 17.55 4.02 13.01
N LYS A 65 17.63 4.15 11.68
CA LYS A 65 17.70 5.44 10.99
C LYS A 65 16.46 6.30 11.26
N VAL A 66 15.26 5.72 11.21
CA VAL A 66 14.02 6.44 11.50
C VAL A 66 13.98 6.96 12.94
N LEU A 67 14.40 6.11 13.88
CA LEU A 67 14.38 6.42 15.30
C LEU A 67 15.42 7.47 15.70
N ARG A 68 16.65 7.39 15.15
CA ARG A 68 17.77 8.29 15.47
C ARG A 68 17.70 9.61 14.73
N ASP A 69 17.58 9.56 13.41
CA ASP A 69 17.85 10.71 12.54
C ASP A 69 16.57 11.43 12.13
N MET A 70 15.50 10.67 11.88
CA MET A 70 14.25 11.19 11.33
C MET A 70 13.21 11.58 12.40
N ARG A 71 13.53 11.34 13.69
CA ARG A 71 12.66 11.65 14.84
C ARG A 71 11.23 11.07 14.69
N GLY A 72 11.12 9.89 14.07
CA GLY A 72 9.84 9.21 13.86
C GLY A 72 8.90 9.86 12.83
N ARG A 73 9.43 10.73 11.96
CA ARG A 73 8.70 11.29 10.80
C ARG A 73 9.40 10.86 9.52
N ALA A 74 8.98 9.74 8.96
CA ALA A 74 9.69 9.07 7.88
C ALA A 74 8.77 8.58 6.74
N LEU A 75 9.32 8.58 5.54
CA LEU A 75 8.83 7.90 4.35
C LEU A 75 9.65 6.61 4.16
N LEU A 76 9.04 5.46 4.45
CA LEU A 76 9.63 4.16 4.16
C LEU A 76 9.27 3.79 2.72
N ALA A 77 10.27 3.95 1.85
CA ALA A 77 10.16 3.87 0.40
C ALA A 77 10.74 2.56 -0.17
N ASP A 78 10.89 1.52 0.65
CA ASP A 78 11.52 0.26 0.29
C ASP A 78 10.73 -0.49 -0.79
N GLU A 79 11.44 -1.29 -1.58
CA GLU A 79 10.84 -2.06 -2.67
C GLU A 79 9.73 -3.01 -2.17
N VAL A 80 8.82 -3.41 -3.08
CA VAL A 80 7.74 -4.35 -2.77
C VAL A 80 8.33 -5.67 -2.26
N GLY A 81 7.86 -6.12 -1.09
CA GLY A 81 8.26 -7.38 -0.48
C GLY A 81 9.44 -7.30 0.51
N LEU A 82 10.01 -6.11 0.77
CA LEU A 82 11.12 -5.96 1.73
C LEU A 82 10.69 -5.86 3.21
N GLY A 83 9.38 -5.89 3.48
CA GLY A 83 8.83 -5.94 4.84
C GLY A 83 8.59 -4.57 5.50
N LYS A 84 8.17 -3.55 4.74
CA LYS A 84 7.78 -2.22 5.26
C LYS A 84 6.79 -2.27 6.43
N THR A 85 5.85 -3.22 6.40
CA THR A 85 4.89 -3.44 7.49
C THR A 85 5.58 -3.84 8.78
N ILE A 86 6.57 -4.74 8.69
CA ILE A 86 7.40 -5.15 9.83
C ILE A 86 8.25 -3.97 10.32
N GLU A 87 8.91 -3.24 9.43
CA GLU A 87 9.72 -2.06 9.81
C GLU A 87 8.89 -1.02 10.58
N ALA A 88 7.72 -0.63 10.06
CA ALA A 88 6.82 0.29 10.73
C ALA A 88 6.27 -0.25 12.05
N GLY A 89 5.94 -1.55 12.10
CA GLY A 89 5.50 -2.21 13.31
C GLY A 89 6.59 -2.26 14.39
N VAL A 90 7.85 -2.48 14.02
CA VAL A 90 8.98 -2.45 14.95
C VAL A 90 9.23 -1.03 15.46
N ILE A 91 9.16 -0.01 14.58
CA ILE A 91 9.24 1.40 15.00
C ILE A 91 8.13 1.73 16.02
N LEU A 92 6.90 1.29 15.75
CA LEU A 92 5.77 1.43 16.66
C LEU A 92 6.04 0.72 18.00
N LYS A 93 6.46 -0.55 17.96
CA LYS A 93 6.75 -1.34 19.16
C LYS A 93 7.83 -0.69 20.01
N GLU A 94 8.92 -0.24 19.39
CA GLU A 94 10.02 0.41 20.08
C GLU A 94 9.57 1.70 20.78
N TYR A 95 8.75 2.52 20.12
CA TYR A 95 8.17 3.70 20.77
C TYR A 95 7.20 3.34 21.90
N MET A 96 6.43 2.25 21.79
CA MET A 96 5.55 1.78 22.87
C MET A 96 6.34 1.27 24.09
N VAL A 97 7.38 0.46 23.86
CA VAL A 97 8.25 -0.07 24.93
C VAL A 97 8.96 1.05 25.69
N ARG A 98 9.29 2.14 25.00
CA ARG A 98 9.89 3.35 25.60
C ARG A 98 8.86 4.31 26.23
N GLY A 99 7.57 4.00 26.19
CA GLY A 99 6.51 4.85 26.71
C GLY A 99 6.28 6.15 25.92
N LEU A 100 6.80 6.24 24.69
CA LEU A 100 6.69 7.42 23.82
C LEU A 100 5.41 7.43 22.97
N VAL A 101 4.78 6.26 22.81
CA VAL A 101 3.52 6.06 22.09
C VAL A 101 2.57 5.24 22.96
N ARG A 102 1.35 5.72 23.13
CA ARG A 102 0.22 5.00 23.73
C ARG A 102 -0.96 4.89 22.76
N LYS A 103 -1.24 5.92 21.96
CA LYS A 103 -2.29 5.90 20.93
C LYS A 103 -1.70 5.87 19.53
N ALA A 104 -2.01 4.81 18.77
CA ALA A 104 -1.55 4.59 17.41
C ALA A 104 -2.72 4.36 16.43
N LEU A 105 -2.64 5.00 15.26
CA LEU A 105 -3.59 4.82 14.18
C LEU A 105 -2.88 4.29 12.93
N VAL A 106 -3.35 3.16 12.40
CA VAL A 106 -2.89 2.59 11.13
C VAL A 106 -3.98 2.77 10.08
N LEU A 107 -3.63 3.49 9.02
CA LEU A 107 -4.48 3.76 7.85
C LEU A 107 -3.94 2.96 6.67
N ALA A 108 -4.60 1.86 6.30
CA ALA A 108 -4.15 0.99 5.22
C ALA A 108 -5.26 0.73 4.19
N PRO A 109 -4.93 0.25 2.97
CA PRO A 109 -5.95 -0.25 2.05
C PRO A 109 -6.85 -1.29 2.73
N ALA A 110 -8.15 -1.29 2.40
CA ALA A 110 -9.09 -2.21 3.02
C ALA A 110 -8.60 -3.68 2.92
N SER A 111 -7.97 -4.07 1.81
CA SER A 111 -7.44 -5.43 1.58
C SER A 111 -6.32 -5.83 2.54
N LEU A 112 -5.61 -4.86 3.13
CA LEU A 112 -4.44 -5.12 3.98
C LEU A 112 -4.76 -5.05 5.49
N LEU A 113 -5.98 -4.69 5.90
CA LEU A 113 -6.30 -4.51 7.32
C LEU A 113 -6.09 -5.77 8.16
N THR A 114 -6.51 -6.94 7.64
CA THR A 114 -6.34 -8.23 8.33
C THR A 114 -4.87 -8.61 8.41
N GLN A 115 -4.10 -8.41 7.34
CA GLN A 115 -2.66 -8.63 7.35
C GLN A 115 -1.96 -7.75 8.39
N TRP A 116 -2.30 -6.45 8.44
CA TRP A 116 -1.78 -5.54 9.45
C TRP A 116 -2.09 -6.02 10.88
N GLN A 117 -3.33 -6.42 11.13
CA GLN A 117 -3.72 -6.92 12.45
C GLN A 117 -2.95 -8.19 12.82
N GLN A 118 -2.80 -9.12 11.87
CA GLN A 118 -2.06 -10.35 12.07
C GLN A 118 -0.59 -10.08 12.39
N GLU A 119 0.08 -9.26 11.56
CA GLU A 119 1.49 -8.92 11.77
C GLU A 119 1.73 -8.18 13.09
N LEU A 120 0.89 -7.22 13.45
CA LEU A 120 1.01 -6.51 14.73
C LEU A 120 0.76 -7.42 15.94
N ASN A 121 -0.29 -8.27 15.89
CA ASN A 121 -0.66 -9.13 17.02
C ASN A 121 0.31 -10.31 17.19
N GLU A 122 0.54 -11.08 16.12
CA GLU A 122 1.27 -12.34 16.19
C GLU A 122 2.79 -12.13 16.22
N LYS A 123 3.31 -11.24 15.37
CA LYS A 123 4.77 -11.07 15.24
C LYS A 123 5.34 -10.08 16.23
N LEU A 124 4.58 -9.04 16.59
CA LEU A 124 5.06 -7.91 17.38
C LEU A 124 4.40 -7.81 18.77
N GLY A 125 3.39 -8.63 19.04
CA GLY A 125 2.66 -8.62 20.33
C GLY A 125 2.05 -7.26 20.64
N ILE A 126 1.59 -6.52 19.62
CA ILE A 126 0.85 -5.26 19.77
C ILE A 126 -0.63 -5.58 19.61
N PRO A 127 -1.50 -5.33 20.62
CA PRO A 127 -2.92 -5.68 20.56
C PRO A 127 -3.71 -4.73 19.64
N ALA A 128 -3.53 -4.87 18.34
CA ALA A 128 -4.15 -4.03 17.33
C ALA A 128 -5.57 -4.51 16.96
N ARG A 129 -6.49 -3.57 16.82
CA ARG A 129 -7.91 -3.85 16.51
C ARG A 129 -8.36 -3.13 15.24
N ILE A 130 -8.93 -3.90 14.32
CA ILE A 130 -9.62 -3.34 13.16
C ILE A 130 -10.91 -2.69 13.65
N HIS A 131 -11.07 -1.39 13.37
CA HIS A 131 -12.24 -0.64 13.76
C HIS A 131 -12.96 -0.08 12.53
N ARG A 132 -14.26 -0.34 12.47
CA ARG A 132 -15.16 0.06 11.37
C ARG A 132 -16.37 0.87 11.84
N SER A 133 -16.67 0.85 13.14
CA SER A 133 -17.79 1.59 13.69
C SER A 133 -17.52 3.09 13.63
N ALA A 134 -18.59 3.86 13.68
CA ALA A 134 -18.49 5.29 13.85
C ALA A 134 -18.01 5.65 15.26
N ASP A 135 -18.38 4.87 16.28
CA ASP A 135 -18.22 5.19 17.71
C ASP A 135 -17.04 4.45 18.37
N ASN A 136 -16.52 5.00 19.47
CA ASN A 136 -15.49 4.39 20.33
C ASN A 136 -14.13 4.18 19.66
N TRP A 137 -13.67 5.17 18.89
CA TRP A 137 -12.33 5.17 18.27
C TRP A 137 -11.18 5.21 19.28
N ASP A 138 -11.45 5.65 20.50
CA ASP A 138 -10.53 5.78 21.64
C ASP A 138 -10.45 4.51 22.50
N ARG A 139 -11.32 3.51 22.28
CA ARG A 139 -11.39 2.27 23.07
C ARG A 139 -10.11 1.45 23.04
N TYR A 140 -9.39 1.48 21.92
CA TYR A 140 -8.17 0.68 21.72
C TYR A 140 -6.95 1.56 21.56
N ASP A 141 -5.81 1.07 21.99
CA ASP A 141 -4.54 1.79 21.93
C ASP A 141 -3.91 1.76 20.54
N CYS A 142 -4.10 0.66 19.81
CA CYS A 142 -3.70 0.54 18.41
C CYS A 142 -4.93 0.22 17.55
N VAL A 143 -5.32 1.19 16.71
CA VAL A 143 -6.49 1.08 15.84
C VAL A 143 -6.06 0.96 14.39
N ILE A 144 -6.63 -0.01 13.68
CA ILE A 144 -6.44 -0.22 12.25
C ILE A 144 -7.74 0.09 11.51
N THR A 145 -7.69 0.93 10.49
CA THR A 145 -8.85 1.18 9.63
C THR A 145 -8.44 1.55 8.21
N SER A 146 -9.41 1.57 7.30
CA SER A 146 -9.12 2.01 5.94
C SER A 146 -9.12 3.52 5.82
N LEU A 147 -8.20 4.09 5.05
CA LEU A 147 -8.17 5.53 4.76
C LEU A 147 -9.49 6.01 4.13
N ASP A 148 -10.14 5.14 3.34
CA ASP A 148 -11.43 5.43 2.70
C ASP A 148 -12.58 5.53 3.72
N THR A 149 -12.56 4.71 4.77
CA THR A 149 -13.53 4.78 5.87
C THR A 149 -13.24 5.97 6.77
N ALA A 150 -11.97 6.12 7.19
CA ALA A 150 -11.56 7.13 8.17
C ALA A 150 -11.88 8.57 7.73
N ARG A 151 -11.71 8.87 6.44
CA ARG A 151 -11.91 10.23 5.90
C ARG A 151 -13.38 10.63 5.71
N ARG A 152 -14.34 9.72 5.91
CA ARG A 152 -15.78 9.99 5.73
C ARG A 152 -16.42 10.41 7.05
N ALA A 153 -17.39 11.31 6.99
CA ALA A 153 -18.25 11.58 8.14
C ALA A 153 -19.10 10.34 8.47
N PRO A 154 -19.37 10.04 9.76
CA PRO A 154 -18.94 10.78 10.96
C PRO A 154 -17.55 10.37 11.51
N HIS A 155 -16.85 9.43 10.86
CA HIS A 155 -15.56 8.92 11.36
C HIS A 155 -14.49 10.02 11.43
N ALA A 156 -14.39 10.85 10.38
CA ALA A 156 -13.35 11.88 10.29
C ALA A 156 -13.38 12.82 11.50
N ASP A 157 -14.56 13.33 11.87
CA ASP A 157 -14.73 14.28 12.97
C ASP A 157 -14.35 13.69 14.33
N ARG A 158 -14.54 12.38 14.51
CA ARG A 158 -14.23 11.67 15.76
C ARG A 158 -12.75 11.32 15.83
N ILE A 159 -12.16 10.84 14.74
CA ILE A 159 -10.74 10.51 14.66
C ILE A 159 -9.88 11.77 14.84
N CYS A 160 -10.31 12.92 14.29
CA CYS A 160 -9.60 14.19 14.43
C CYS A 160 -9.56 14.73 15.87
N LYS A 161 -10.50 14.33 16.74
CA LYS A 161 -10.54 14.76 18.16
C LYS A 161 -9.57 13.97 19.04
N ILE A 162 -9.04 12.86 18.56
CA ILE A 162 -8.14 12.00 19.32
C ILE A 162 -6.69 12.47 19.10
N PRO A 163 -5.91 12.73 20.16
CA PRO A 163 -4.50 13.03 20.04
C PRO A 163 -3.71 11.73 19.79
N TRP A 164 -3.44 11.42 18.53
CA TRP A 164 -2.65 10.25 18.17
C TRP A 164 -1.16 10.52 18.43
N ASP A 165 -0.46 9.60 19.08
CA ASP A 165 1.00 9.72 19.23
C ASP A 165 1.69 9.41 17.91
N ILE A 166 1.22 8.37 17.21
CA ILE A 166 1.75 7.95 15.91
C ILE A 166 0.65 7.61 14.94
N ILE A 167 0.84 8.03 13.69
CA ILE A 167 0.01 7.64 12.56
C ILE A 167 0.88 6.93 11.53
N ILE A 168 0.42 5.77 11.08
CA ILE A 168 1.06 4.98 10.03
C ILE A 168 0.10 4.96 8.85
N VAL A 169 0.54 5.45 7.70
CA VAL A 169 -0.24 5.41 6.46
C VAL A 169 0.42 4.47 5.47
N ASP A 170 -0.25 3.37 5.21
CA ASP A 170 0.15 2.41 4.20
C ASP A 170 -0.38 2.80 2.81
N GLU A 171 0.38 2.44 1.78
CA GLU A 171 0.17 2.91 0.41
C GLU A 171 0.02 4.44 0.30
N ALA A 172 0.98 5.16 0.89
CA ALA A 172 1.02 6.62 0.98
C ALA A 172 1.00 7.34 -0.38
N HIS A 173 1.17 6.62 -1.50
CA HIS A 173 0.94 7.16 -2.85
C HIS A 173 -0.50 7.70 -3.02
N ARG A 174 -1.45 7.28 -2.17
CA ARG A 174 -2.81 7.87 -2.07
C ARG A 174 -2.83 9.31 -1.56
N LEU A 175 -1.76 9.80 -0.95
CA LEU A 175 -1.59 11.16 -0.42
C LEU A 175 -0.78 12.06 -1.37
N LYS A 176 -0.81 11.79 -2.68
CA LYS A 176 0.00 12.52 -3.66
C LYS A 176 -0.46 13.95 -3.98
N ASN A 177 -1.70 14.32 -3.64
CA ASN A 177 -2.27 15.61 -3.99
C ASN A 177 -2.90 16.30 -2.78
N ARG A 178 -2.39 17.49 -2.43
CA ARG A 178 -2.83 18.34 -1.32
C ARG A 178 -4.30 18.77 -1.37
N GLN A 179 -4.90 18.78 -2.55
CA GLN A 179 -6.30 19.14 -2.74
C GLN A 179 -7.27 17.99 -2.38
N THR A 180 -6.76 16.76 -2.26
CA THR A 180 -7.61 15.59 -1.99
C THR A 180 -8.07 15.57 -0.54
N VAL A 181 -9.28 15.03 -0.33
CA VAL A 181 -9.86 14.81 1.02
C VAL A 181 -8.93 13.96 1.87
N SER A 182 -8.30 12.93 1.28
CA SER A 182 -7.37 12.04 2.00
C SER A 182 -6.16 12.79 2.55
N TRP A 183 -5.54 13.65 1.74
CA TRP A 183 -4.38 14.44 2.18
C TRP A 183 -4.77 15.40 3.30
N ARG A 184 -5.86 16.15 3.12
CA ARG A 184 -6.34 17.13 4.12
C ARG A 184 -6.74 16.46 5.43
N PHE A 185 -7.36 15.28 5.34
CA PHE A 185 -7.69 14.47 6.52
C PHE A 185 -6.42 14.13 7.31
N VAL A 186 -5.41 13.52 6.67
CA VAL A 186 -4.16 13.15 7.34
C VAL A 186 -3.41 14.37 7.87
N ASP A 187 -3.38 15.48 7.12
CA ASP A 187 -2.77 16.75 7.55
C ASP A 187 -3.41 17.26 8.85
N GLY A 188 -4.74 17.27 8.92
CA GLY A 188 -5.52 17.77 10.06
C GLY A 188 -5.45 16.91 11.34
N LEU A 189 -4.93 15.69 11.29
CA LEU A 189 -4.79 14.84 12.47
C LEU A 189 -3.66 15.34 13.39
N ALA A 190 -3.97 15.50 14.68
CA ALA A 190 -2.97 15.74 15.71
C ALA A 190 -2.07 14.50 15.86
N LYS A 191 -0.77 14.68 15.62
CA LYS A 191 0.22 13.59 15.56
C LYS A 191 1.62 14.04 15.94
N LYS A 192 2.30 13.27 16.80
CA LYS A 192 3.72 13.48 17.12
C LYS A 192 4.62 12.83 16.06
N TYR A 193 4.37 11.55 15.78
CA TYR A 193 5.07 10.73 14.81
C TYR A 193 4.19 10.43 13.59
N LEU A 194 4.81 10.30 12.42
CA LEU A 194 4.11 9.99 11.17
C LEU A 194 5.00 9.10 10.30
N LEU A 195 4.53 7.90 10.01
CA LEU A 195 5.18 6.99 9.08
C LEU A 195 4.33 6.89 7.81
N LEU A 196 4.95 7.16 6.67
CA LEU A 196 4.36 6.97 5.35
C LEU A 196 5.04 5.78 4.68
N LEU A 197 4.27 4.78 4.25
CA LEU A 197 4.80 3.58 3.60
C LEU A 197 4.42 3.58 2.13
N THR A 198 5.38 3.39 1.23
CA THR A 198 5.09 3.22 -0.19
C THR A 198 6.22 2.50 -0.89
N ALA A 199 5.93 1.59 -1.82
CA ALA A 199 6.99 1.06 -2.67
C ALA A 199 7.34 1.98 -3.86
N THR A 200 6.48 2.96 -4.13
CA THR A 200 6.57 3.84 -5.30
C THR A 200 6.44 5.30 -4.87
N PRO A 201 7.50 5.89 -4.29
CA PRO A 201 7.45 7.26 -3.79
C PRO A 201 7.28 8.31 -4.91
N ILE A 202 7.54 7.94 -6.17
CA ILE A 202 7.31 8.77 -7.36
C ILE A 202 6.61 7.87 -8.39
N GLN A 203 5.36 8.19 -8.75
CA GLN A 203 4.62 7.46 -9.78
C GLN A 203 4.54 8.26 -11.08
N ASN A 204 4.21 9.55 -10.98
CA ASN A 204 3.94 10.38 -12.17
C ASN A 204 4.74 11.68 -12.21
N ASP A 205 4.94 12.33 -11.06
CA ASP A 205 5.48 13.69 -10.95
C ASP A 205 6.20 13.88 -9.60
N LEU A 206 7.33 14.60 -9.58
CA LEU A 206 8.02 15.02 -8.35
C LEU A 206 7.14 15.88 -7.42
N ASN A 207 6.08 16.49 -7.94
CA ASN A 207 5.04 17.12 -7.11
C ASN A 207 4.38 16.14 -6.12
N GLU A 208 4.18 14.88 -6.51
CA GLU A 208 3.60 13.85 -5.65
C GLU A 208 4.49 13.63 -4.41
N LEU A 209 5.80 13.56 -4.63
CA LEU A 209 6.80 13.44 -3.58
C LEU A 209 6.80 14.69 -2.67
N TYR A 210 6.81 15.90 -3.25
CA TYR A 210 6.75 17.15 -2.47
C TYR A 210 5.54 17.18 -1.51
N ASN A 211 4.37 16.75 -1.98
CA ASN A 211 3.15 16.74 -1.17
C ASN A 211 3.22 15.74 -0.01
N MET A 212 3.82 14.56 -0.20
CA MET A 212 4.03 13.58 0.86
C MET A 212 5.05 14.07 1.90
N LEU A 213 6.17 14.66 1.45
CA LEU A 213 7.21 15.16 2.35
C LEU A 213 6.74 16.36 3.17
N THR A 214 5.85 17.18 2.61
CA THR A 214 5.23 18.29 3.33
C THR A 214 4.41 17.81 4.53
N LEU A 215 3.76 16.63 4.45
CA LEU A 215 3.06 16.04 5.60
C LEU A 215 4.02 15.61 6.72
N LEU A 216 5.21 15.11 6.34
CA LEU A 216 6.21 14.67 7.31
C LEU A 216 6.85 15.85 8.02
N LYS A 217 7.40 16.80 7.25
CA LYS A 217 8.16 17.94 7.78
C LYS A 217 7.84 19.20 6.96
N PRO A 218 6.80 19.95 7.36
CA PRO A 218 6.47 21.22 6.71
C PRO A 218 7.69 22.14 6.66
N GLY A 219 7.96 22.71 5.47
CA GLY A 219 9.08 23.63 5.26
C GLY A 219 10.42 23.00 4.87
N LEU A 220 10.59 21.67 4.93
CA LEU A 220 11.82 20.98 4.52
C LEU A 220 12.26 21.36 3.09
N LEU A 221 11.29 21.42 2.18
CA LEU A 221 11.51 21.76 0.77
C LEU A 221 11.12 23.20 0.43
N ARG A 222 10.96 24.08 1.44
CA ARG A 222 10.47 25.45 1.30
C ARG A 222 9.13 25.48 0.54
N THR A 223 8.97 26.42 -0.40
CA THR A 223 7.79 26.52 -1.27
C THR A 223 7.92 25.60 -2.48
N TYR A 224 6.79 25.13 -3.02
CA TYR A 224 6.78 24.33 -4.24
C TYR A 224 7.47 25.05 -5.42
N SER A 225 7.30 26.36 -5.55
CA SER A 225 7.96 27.17 -6.58
C SER A 225 9.49 27.18 -6.43
N SER A 226 10.00 27.18 -5.19
CA SER A 226 11.44 27.05 -4.91
C SER A 226 11.92 25.64 -5.26
N PHE A 227 11.18 24.62 -4.79
CA PHE A 227 11.49 23.22 -5.05
C PHE A 227 11.57 22.92 -6.55
N LYS A 228 10.59 23.38 -7.33
CA LYS A 228 10.55 23.23 -8.78
C LYS A 228 11.77 23.88 -9.44
N ARG A 229 12.14 25.10 -9.01
CA ARG A 229 13.28 25.83 -9.58
C ARG A 229 14.62 25.15 -9.28
N GLU A 230 14.79 24.69 -8.04
CA GLU A 230 16.02 24.12 -7.50
C GLU A 230 16.24 22.66 -7.95
N PHE A 231 15.18 21.85 -7.98
CA PHE A 231 15.31 20.39 -8.15
C PHE A 231 14.64 19.81 -9.39
N MET A 232 13.68 20.47 -10.06
CA MET A 232 12.95 19.87 -11.18
C MET A 232 13.46 20.37 -12.53
N LEU A 233 13.94 19.45 -13.37
CA LEU A 233 14.30 19.72 -14.77
C LEU A 233 13.05 19.62 -15.64
N ASP A 234 12.28 18.55 -15.43
CA ASP A 234 10.93 18.35 -15.96
C ASP A 234 10.04 17.72 -14.86
N LYS A 235 8.84 17.22 -15.20
CA LYS A 235 7.93 16.62 -14.20
C LYS A 235 8.50 15.38 -13.52
N ARG A 236 9.40 14.64 -14.18
CA ARG A 236 9.95 13.34 -13.75
C ARG A 236 11.45 13.38 -13.49
N SER A 237 12.18 14.30 -14.11
CA SER A 237 13.64 14.40 -14.02
C SER A 237 14.07 15.49 -13.05
N ALA A 238 15.04 15.14 -12.19
CA ALA A 238 15.66 16.10 -11.30
C ALA A 238 16.82 16.83 -11.98
N LYS A 239 16.99 18.14 -11.70
CA LYS A 239 18.17 18.91 -12.15
C LYS A 239 19.45 18.43 -11.48
N ASP A 240 19.36 18.15 -10.19
CA ASP A 240 20.45 17.65 -9.35
C ASP A 240 19.90 16.51 -8.48
N ALA A 241 20.09 15.28 -8.97
CA ALA A 241 19.64 14.08 -8.26
C ALA A 241 20.43 13.83 -6.97
N GLY A 242 21.69 14.29 -6.89
CA GLY A 242 22.55 14.09 -5.73
C GLY A 242 22.10 14.92 -4.54
N ARG A 243 21.96 16.24 -4.75
CA ARG A 243 21.47 17.17 -3.72
C ARG A 243 20.02 16.89 -3.32
N LEU A 244 19.18 16.46 -4.27
CA LEU A 244 17.84 16.00 -3.95
C LEU A 244 17.89 14.77 -3.04
N ARG A 245 18.72 13.77 -3.36
CA ARG A 245 18.86 12.55 -2.55
C ARG A 245 19.35 12.86 -1.13
N GLU A 246 20.29 13.79 -0.98
CA GLU A 246 20.78 14.24 0.33
C GLU A 246 19.64 14.82 1.18
N ARG A 247 18.87 15.78 0.65
CA ARG A 247 17.71 16.35 1.35
C ARG A 247 16.62 15.32 1.64
N LEU A 248 16.36 14.41 0.70
CA LEU A 248 15.41 13.33 0.92
C LEU A 248 15.88 12.38 2.02
N GLY A 249 17.19 12.18 2.17
CA GLY A 249 17.79 11.33 3.17
C GLY A 249 17.46 11.70 4.62
N GLU A 250 17.05 12.94 4.89
CA GLU A 250 16.60 13.41 6.21
C GLU A 250 15.27 12.80 6.66
N VAL A 251 14.43 12.35 5.71
CA VAL A 251 13.04 11.92 5.98
C VAL A 251 12.63 10.69 5.17
N MET A 252 13.48 10.15 4.30
CA MET A 252 13.18 8.99 3.47
C MET A 252 14.22 7.89 3.63
N VAL A 253 13.74 6.68 3.86
CA VAL A 253 14.53 5.44 3.79
C VAL A 253 14.13 4.70 2.53
N ARG A 254 15.12 4.15 1.81
CA ARG A 254 14.88 3.34 0.63
C ARG A 254 15.96 2.28 0.49
N SER A 255 15.54 1.03 0.56
CA SER A 255 16.31 -0.17 0.27
C SER A 255 15.75 -0.83 -0.99
N THR A 256 16.63 -1.37 -1.83
CA THR A 256 16.25 -2.21 -2.97
C THR A 256 16.52 -3.68 -2.67
N ARG A 257 15.93 -4.60 -3.44
CA ARG A 257 16.20 -6.04 -3.32
C ARG A 257 17.67 -6.39 -3.53
N ARG A 258 18.40 -5.59 -4.32
CA ARG A 258 19.85 -5.75 -4.51
C ARG A 258 20.61 -5.40 -3.24
N ASP A 259 20.22 -4.32 -2.57
CA ASP A 259 20.86 -3.85 -1.34
C ASP A 259 20.58 -4.81 -0.16
N ALA A 260 19.38 -5.39 -0.13
CA ALA A 260 18.96 -6.33 0.90
C ALA A 260 19.63 -7.72 0.81
N LEU A 261 20.48 -7.97 -0.20
CA LEU A 261 21.15 -9.26 -0.47
C LEU A 261 20.20 -10.48 -0.50
N LEU A 262 18.90 -10.25 -0.69
CA LEU A 262 17.91 -11.31 -0.76
C LEU A 262 18.07 -12.03 -2.11
N ARG A 263 18.48 -13.31 -2.06
CA ARG A 263 18.56 -14.17 -3.25
C ARG A 263 17.16 -14.57 -3.71
N LEU A 264 16.49 -13.66 -4.41
CA LEU A 264 15.22 -13.95 -5.06
C LEU A 264 15.46 -14.64 -6.41
N PRO A 265 14.56 -15.54 -6.85
CA PRO A 265 14.64 -16.14 -8.17
C PRO A 265 14.59 -15.06 -9.26
N LYS A 266 15.28 -15.30 -10.38
CA LYS A 266 15.28 -14.37 -11.51
C LYS A 266 13.87 -14.23 -12.08
N ARG A 267 13.40 -12.99 -12.25
CA ARG A 267 12.15 -12.70 -12.95
C ARG A 267 12.34 -12.94 -14.45
N ILE A 268 11.58 -13.87 -15.02
CA ILE A 268 11.50 -14.13 -16.45
C ILE A 268 10.25 -13.42 -16.98
N VAL A 269 10.37 -12.70 -18.10
CA VAL A 269 9.25 -11.99 -18.74
C VAL A 269 9.17 -12.45 -20.18
N GLU A 270 8.04 -13.07 -20.55
CA GLU A 270 7.77 -13.59 -21.88
C GLU A 270 6.46 -13.01 -22.41
N THR A 271 6.41 -12.69 -23.70
CA THR A 271 5.20 -12.23 -24.38
C THR A 271 4.77 -13.27 -25.40
N VAL A 272 3.59 -13.86 -25.19
CA VAL A 272 3.03 -14.87 -26.10
C VAL A 272 2.07 -14.19 -27.07
N PRO A 273 2.39 -14.11 -28.37
CA PRO A 273 1.47 -13.59 -29.38
C PRO A 273 0.35 -14.60 -29.64
N VAL A 274 -0.90 -14.14 -29.61
CA VAL A 274 -2.08 -14.96 -29.93
C VAL A 274 -2.77 -14.39 -31.16
N PRO A 275 -2.77 -15.10 -32.31
CA PRO A 275 -3.49 -14.64 -33.49
C PRO A 275 -4.99 -14.73 -33.28
N LEU A 276 -5.72 -13.74 -33.81
CA LEU A 276 -7.19 -13.75 -33.81
C LEU A 276 -7.68 -14.84 -34.77
N SER A 277 -8.82 -15.46 -34.43
CA SER A 277 -9.56 -16.27 -35.40
C SER A 277 -10.19 -15.38 -36.49
N GLY A 278 -10.58 -15.96 -37.63
CA GLY A 278 -11.23 -15.19 -38.69
C GLY A 278 -12.51 -14.46 -38.24
N ALA A 279 -13.30 -15.09 -37.36
CA ALA A 279 -14.49 -14.48 -36.77
C ALA A 279 -14.15 -13.33 -35.80
N GLU A 280 -13.10 -13.50 -34.97
CA GLU A 280 -12.61 -12.43 -34.09
C GLU A 280 -12.02 -11.26 -34.87
N GLU A 281 -11.23 -11.53 -35.92
CA GLU A 281 -10.65 -10.51 -36.80
C GLU A 281 -11.75 -9.68 -37.47
N ALA A 282 -12.79 -10.33 -37.99
CA ALA A 282 -13.94 -9.66 -38.59
C ALA A 282 -14.68 -8.77 -37.57
N PHE A 283 -15.01 -9.32 -36.40
CA PHE A 283 -15.64 -8.56 -35.31
C PHE A 283 -14.77 -7.38 -34.86
N TYR A 284 -13.46 -7.60 -34.69
CA TYR A 284 -12.50 -6.57 -34.31
C TYR A 284 -12.50 -5.40 -35.30
N ARG A 285 -12.43 -5.71 -36.60
CA ARG A 285 -12.48 -4.70 -37.67
C ARG A 285 -13.80 -3.94 -37.67
N GLU A 286 -14.92 -4.62 -37.48
CA GLU A 286 -16.23 -3.97 -37.47
C GLU A 286 -16.39 -3.00 -36.29
N VAL A 287 -15.98 -3.41 -35.09
CA VAL A 287 -15.97 -2.54 -33.90
C VAL A 287 -15.05 -1.34 -34.10
N LEU A 288 -13.90 -1.51 -34.78
CA LEU A 288 -13.03 -0.38 -35.13
C LEU A 288 -13.71 0.61 -36.08
N VAL A 289 -14.43 0.12 -37.09
CA VAL A 289 -15.18 0.98 -38.02
C VAL A 289 -16.26 1.74 -37.27
N PHE A 290 -17.03 1.07 -36.41
CA PHE A 290 -18.02 1.68 -35.53
C PHE A 290 -17.43 2.77 -34.62
N ALA A 291 -16.33 2.46 -33.92
CA ALA A 291 -15.68 3.42 -33.03
C ALA A 291 -15.13 4.64 -33.78
N ARG A 292 -14.58 4.44 -35.00
CA ARG A 292 -14.12 5.54 -35.86
C ARG A 292 -15.29 6.39 -36.37
N ALA A 293 -16.41 5.78 -36.73
CA ALA A 293 -17.61 6.50 -37.17
C ALA A 293 -18.14 7.40 -36.05
N LEU A 294 -18.26 6.87 -34.82
CA LEU A 294 -18.66 7.65 -33.64
C LEU A 294 -17.67 8.77 -33.31
N HIS A 295 -16.36 8.51 -33.44
CA HIS A 295 -15.35 9.53 -33.17
C HIS A 295 -15.39 10.69 -34.18
N ARG A 296 -15.58 10.41 -35.48
CA ARG A 296 -15.61 11.42 -36.55
C ARG A 296 -16.83 12.35 -36.46
N ARG A 297 -17.92 11.90 -35.84
CA ARG A 297 -19.16 12.69 -35.66
C ARG A 297 -19.11 13.70 -34.51
N GLY A 298 -17.99 13.85 -33.82
CA GLY A 298 -17.89 14.68 -32.61
C GLY A 298 -18.10 16.19 -32.84
N ASP A 299 -19.37 16.62 -32.93
CA ASP A 299 -19.87 18.01 -32.78
C ASP A 299 -20.30 18.27 -31.32
N GLY A 300 -19.42 17.95 -30.37
CA GLY A 300 -19.61 18.23 -28.94
C GLY A 300 -18.30 18.65 -28.29
N PRO A 301 -18.34 19.44 -27.20
CA PRO A 301 -17.12 19.96 -26.57
C PRO A 301 -16.17 18.80 -26.24
N VAL A 302 -14.92 18.96 -26.72
CA VAL A 302 -13.80 18.04 -26.59
C VAL A 302 -13.74 17.48 -25.17
N GLY A 303 -14.16 16.21 -24.96
CA GLY A 303 -13.98 15.54 -23.67
C GLY A 303 -14.90 14.37 -23.35
N GLU A 304 -16.19 14.42 -23.68
CA GLU A 304 -17.16 13.47 -23.09
C GLU A 304 -17.39 12.17 -23.89
N GLY A 305 -17.18 12.17 -25.22
CA GLY A 305 -17.44 11.01 -26.08
C GLY A 305 -16.25 10.05 -26.28
N LEU A 306 -15.02 10.45 -25.92
CA LEU A 306 -13.81 9.68 -26.21
C LEU A 306 -13.58 8.53 -25.20
N LEU A 307 -13.93 8.76 -23.93
CA LEU A 307 -13.68 7.81 -22.85
C LEU A 307 -14.42 6.47 -23.04
N PRO A 308 -15.72 6.43 -23.42
CA PRO A 308 -16.40 5.17 -23.71
C PRO A 308 -15.80 4.42 -24.90
N LEU A 309 -15.31 5.14 -25.91
CA LEU A 309 -14.65 4.54 -27.08
C LEU A 309 -13.28 3.95 -26.71
N ILE A 310 -12.47 4.67 -25.93
CA ILE A 310 -11.20 4.13 -25.40
C ILE A 310 -11.47 2.87 -24.56
N LEU A 311 -12.48 2.91 -23.70
CA LEU A 311 -12.87 1.75 -22.90
C LEU A 311 -13.25 0.57 -23.80
N LEU A 312 -14.11 0.78 -24.79
CA LEU A 312 -14.53 -0.25 -25.74
C LEU A 312 -13.34 -0.88 -26.48
N LEU A 313 -12.39 -0.07 -26.96
CA LEU A 313 -11.20 -0.56 -27.67
C LEU A 313 -10.28 -1.36 -26.74
N ARG A 314 -10.13 -0.96 -25.47
CA ARG A 314 -9.37 -1.73 -24.47
C ARG A 314 -10.06 -3.05 -24.13
N GLU A 315 -11.38 -3.03 -24.00
CA GLU A 315 -12.20 -4.23 -23.77
C GLU A 315 -12.11 -5.21 -24.94
N LEU A 316 -12.15 -4.70 -26.17
CA LEU A 316 -12.01 -5.48 -27.40
C LEU A 316 -10.66 -6.23 -27.45
N CYS A 317 -9.57 -5.58 -27.03
CA CYS A 317 -8.25 -6.21 -26.89
C CYS A 317 -8.18 -7.22 -25.72
N SER A 318 -9.12 -7.17 -24.78
CA SER A 318 -9.18 -8.11 -23.65
C SER A 318 -9.96 -9.36 -24.01
N SER A 319 -11.24 -9.23 -24.36
CA SER A 319 -12.09 -10.33 -24.82
C SER A 319 -13.39 -9.80 -25.46
N PRO A 320 -14.03 -10.58 -26.36
CA PRO A 320 -15.37 -10.24 -26.88
C PRO A 320 -16.41 -10.07 -25.76
N HIS A 321 -16.31 -10.86 -24.69
CA HIS A 321 -17.17 -10.76 -23.50
C HIS A 321 -17.12 -9.37 -22.84
N ALA A 322 -15.92 -8.77 -22.76
CA ALA A 322 -15.75 -7.44 -22.20
C ALA A 322 -16.39 -6.37 -23.10
N ALA A 323 -16.07 -6.39 -24.40
CA ALA A 323 -16.58 -5.40 -25.36
C ALA A 323 -18.11 -5.41 -25.44
N ARG A 324 -18.73 -6.61 -25.34
CA ARG A 324 -20.19 -6.78 -25.35
C ARG A 324 -20.90 -5.91 -24.32
N ARG A 325 -20.33 -5.75 -23.12
CA ARG A 325 -20.96 -4.99 -22.03
C ARG A 325 -21.10 -3.51 -22.39
N THR A 326 -20.05 -2.92 -22.96
CA THR A 326 -20.06 -1.52 -23.40
C THR A 326 -20.93 -1.34 -24.63
N LEU A 327 -20.87 -2.25 -25.62
CA LEU A 327 -21.74 -2.24 -26.80
C LEU A 327 -23.23 -2.30 -26.42
N ALA A 328 -23.59 -3.19 -25.49
CA ALA A 328 -24.97 -3.30 -25.00
C ALA A 328 -25.41 -2.08 -24.17
N ALA A 329 -24.50 -1.37 -23.51
CA ALA A 329 -24.80 -0.10 -22.85
C ALA A 329 -25.02 1.02 -23.87
N MET A 330 -24.17 1.10 -24.90
CA MET A 330 -24.31 2.04 -26.01
C MET A 330 -25.63 1.82 -26.76
N ALA A 331 -26.01 0.57 -27.03
CA ALA A 331 -27.28 0.23 -27.69
C ALA A 331 -28.54 0.70 -26.92
N ARG A 332 -28.42 1.00 -25.62
CA ARG A 332 -29.50 1.49 -24.76
C ARG A 332 -29.37 2.98 -24.43
N SER A 333 -28.31 3.66 -24.89
CA SER A 333 -28.06 5.05 -24.58
C SER A 333 -28.88 5.97 -25.47
N ASP A 334 -29.79 6.76 -24.88
CA ASP A 334 -30.60 7.74 -25.62
C ASP A 334 -29.78 8.90 -26.21
N ARG A 335 -28.49 8.99 -25.84
CA ARG A 335 -27.54 9.95 -26.43
C ARG A 335 -27.10 9.56 -27.84
N LEU A 336 -27.29 8.30 -28.24
CA LEU A 336 -26.92 7.81 -29.56
C LEU A 336 -28.13 7.80 -30.51
N PRO A 337 -27.98 8.31 -31.75
CA PRO A 337 -28.94 8.13 -32.84
C PRO A 337 -29.48 6.69 -32.97
N PRO A 338 -30.73 6.50 -33.43
CA PRO A 338 -31.34 5.18 -33.61
C PRO A 338 -30.49 4.21 -34.45
N GLU A 339 -29.86 4.68 -35.52
CA GLU A 339 -29.02 3.85 -36.40
C GLU A 339 -27.77 3.31 -35.68
N GLU A 340 -27.13 4.14 -34.86
CA GLU A 340 -25.93 3.77 -34.10
C GLU A 340 -26.28 2.86 -32.92
N ARG A 341 -27.46 3.07 -32.30
CA ARG A 341 -28.00 2.12 -31.32
C ARG A 341 -28.26 0.76 -31.94
N ALA A 342 -28.82 0.72 -33.15
CA ALA A 342 -29.02 -0.52 -33.88
C ALA A 342 -27.69 -1.20 -34.25
N TRP A 343 -26.69 -0.43 -34.68
CA TRP A 343 -25.36 -0.96 -34.97
C TRP A 343 -24.66 -1.52 -33.72
N ALA A 344 -24.68 -0.78 -32.61
CA ALA A 344 -24.15 -1.23 -31.33
C ALA A 344 -24.83 -2.51 -30.84
N ARG A 345 -26.14 -2.66 -31.07
CA ARG A 345 -26.90 -3.87 -30.73
C ARG A 345 -26.41 -5.08 -31.53
N ARG A 346 -26.29 -4.94 -32.86
CA ARG A 346 -25.75 -6.01 -33.73
C ARG A 346 -24.34 -6.43 -33.30
N LEU A 347 -23.47 -5.47 -33.02
CA LEU A 347 -22.12 -5.75 -32.53
C LEU A 347 -22.13 -6.48 -31.17
N ALA A 348 -23.06 -6.14 -30.28
CA ALA A 348 -23.20 -6.84 -29.00
C ALA A 348 -23.68 -8.30 -29.17
N GLU A 349 -24.53 -8.57 -30.15
CA GLU A 349 -24.96 -9.92 -30.51
C GLU A 349 -23.81 -10.72 -31.13
N GLN A 350 -23.11 -10.15 -32.11
CA GLN A 350 -21.92 -10.76 -32.73
C GLN A 350 -20.82 -11.04 -31.69
N ALA A 351 -20.63 -10.16 -30.71
CA ALA A 351 -19.68 -10.38 -29.61
C ALA A 351 -19.99 -11.66 -28.80
N LEU A 352 -21.26 -12.05 -28.68
CA LEU A 352 -21.67 -13.28 -27.98
C LEU A 352 -21.33 -14.52 -28.81
N GLU A 353 -21.54 -14.47 -30.12
CA GLU A 353 -21.21 -15.57 -31.04
C GLU A 353 -19.70 -15.83 -31.04
N VAL A 354 -18.92 -14.76 -31.22
CA VAL A 354 -17.45 -14.80 -31.27
C VAL A 354 -16.84 -15.16 -29.90
N ALA A 355 -17.51 -14.78 -28.79
CA ALA A 355 -17.06 -15.05 -27.44
C ALA A 355 -16.82 -16.55 -27.16
N THR A 356 -17.61 -17.44 -27.77
CA THR A 356 -17.50 -18.89 -27.58
C THR A 356 -16.18 -19.47 -28.11
N GLY A 357 -15.62 -18.86 -29.15
CA GLY A 357 -14.38 -19.29 -29.82
C GLY A 357 -13.19 -18.37 -29.56
N ALA A 358 -13.24 -17.55 -28.50
CA ALA A 358 -12.24 -16.51 -28.28
C ALA A 358 -10.83 -17.08 -28.10
N ARG A 359 -9.93 -16.87 -29.08
CA ARG A 359 -8.61 -17.50 -29.16
C ARG A 359 -7.73 -17.17 -27.97
N LYS A 360 -7.83 -15.93 -27.49
CA LYS A 360 -7.07 -15.48 -26.33
C LYS A 360 -7.46 -16.21 -25.05
N LEU A 361 -8.75 -16.51 -24.86
CA LEU A 361 -9.21 -17.26 -23.70
C LEU A 361 -8.77 -18.72 -23.80
N SER A 362 -8.95 -19.37 -24.96
CA SER A 362 -8.52 -20.75 -25.15
C SER A 362 -6.99 -20.90 -25.00
N ALA A 363 -6.20 -19.97 -25.56
CA ALA A 363 -4.75 -19.99 -25.44
C ALA A 363 -4.29 -19.79 -23.98
N ALA A 364 -4.96 -18.90 -23.23
CA ALA A 364 -4.69 -18.71 -21.81
C ALA A 364 -4.97 -19.98 -21.01
N VAL A 365 -6.11 -20.66 -21.27
CA VAL A 365 -6.46 -21.92 -20.60
C VAL A 365 -5.43 -23.01 -20.92
N SER A 366 -5.06 -23.21 -22.18
CA SER A 366 -4.04 -24.18 -22.57
C SER A 366 -2.68 -23.88 -21.93
N TRP A 367 -2.29 -22.60 -21.86
CA TRP A 367 -1.03 -22.21 -21.22
C TRP A 367 -1.05 -22.47 -19.71
N ILE A 368 -2.16 -22.15 -19.03
CA ILE A 368 -2.35 -22.40 -17.59
C ILE A 368 -2.34 -23.90 -17.30
N ALA A 369 -3.03 -24.70 -18.11
CA ALA A 369 -3.09 -26.16 -17.96
C ALA A 369 -1.72 -26.84 -18.09
N ALA A 370 -0.80 -26.23 -18.85
CA ALA A 370 0.56 -26.73 -19.01
C ALA A 370 1.50 -26.38 -17.85
N GLN A 371 1.08 -25.53 -16.89
CA GLN A 371 1.91 -25.17 -15.75
C GLN A 371 1.80 -26.22 -14.66
N ALA A 372 2.95 -26.61 -14.09
CA ALA A 372 3.01 -27.50 -12.93
C ALA A 372 2.76 -26.78 -11.59
N GLU A 373 2.83 -25.45 -11.58
CA GLU A 373 2.72 -24.60 -10.38
C GLU A 373 1.44 -23.73 -10.42
N PRO A 374 0.96 -23.26 -9.25
CA PRO A 374 -0.18 -22.34 -9.20
C PRO A 374 0.05 -21.06 -10.01
N VAL A 375 -0.90 -20.74 -10.89
CA VAL A 375 -0.83 -19.56 -11.76
C VAL A 375 -1.70 -18.44 -11.20
N LEU A 376 -1.14 -17.23 -11.13
CA LEU A 376 -1.90 -16.02 -10.80
C LEU A 376 -2.19 -15.21 -12.07
N VAL A 377 -3.47 -15.03 -12.40
CA VAL A 377 -3.91 -14.32 -13.61
C VAL A 377 -4.49 -12.96 -13.27
N PHE A 378 -3.94 -11.90 -13.86
CA PHE A 378 -4.46 -10.54 -13.73
C PHE A 378 -5.23 -10.14 -14.99
N THR A 379 -6.41 -9.54 -14.79
CA THR A 379 -7.22 -8.95 -15.86
C THR A 379 -7.90 -7.68 -15.36
N GLU A 380 -8.05 -6.69 -16.24
CA GLU A 380 -8.71 -5.42 -15.91
C GLU A 380 -10.23 -5.52 -15.91
N PHE A 381 -10.79 -6.44 -16.71
CA PHE A 381 -12.22 -6.51 -16.98
C PHE A 381 -12.86 -7.73 -16.31
N ARG A 382 -13.89 -7.48 -15.48
CA ARG A 382 -14.65 -8.55 -14.81
C ARG A 382 -15.27 -9.55 -15.78
N ALA A 383 -15.78 -9.08 -16.91
CA ALA A 383 -16.36 -9.96 -17.93
C ALA A 383 -15.33 -10.96 -18.48
N THR A 384 -14.09 -10.51 -18.73
CA THR A 384 -12.98 -11.39 -19.12
C THR A 384 -12.62 -12.36 -17.98
N GLN A 385 -12.61 -11.89 -16.73
CA GLN A 385 -12.33 -12.72 -15.55
C GLN A 385 -13.34 -13.87 -15.40
N SER A 386 -14.64 -13.55 -15.46
CA SER A 386 -15.72 -14.52 -15.38
C SER A 386 -15.65 -15.53 -16.53
N ALA A 387 -15.48 -15.04 -17.77
CA ALA A 387 -15.35 -15.91 -18.92
C ALA A 387 -14.15 -16.87 -18.79
N LEU A 388 -12.98 -16.38 -18.36
CA LEU A 388 -11.81 -17.24 -18.15
C LEU A 388 -12.05 -18.28 -17.05
N ALA A 389 -12.66 -17.88 -15.94
CA ALA A 389 -12.98 -18.79 -14.84
C ALA A 389 -13.95 -19.90 -15.28
N GLU A 390 -14.96 -19.57 -16.08
CA GLU A 390 -15.88 -20.55 -16.67
C GLU A 390 -15.15 -21.53 -17.61
N HIS A 391 -14.21 -21.06 -18.43
CA HIS A 391 -13.45 -21.95 -19.31
C HIS A 391 -12.49 -22.86 -18.52
N LEU A 392 -11.83 -22.34 -17.49
CA LEU A 392 -10.98 -23.14 -16.60
C LEU A 392 -11.80 -24.22 -15.86
N ALA A 393 -12.98 -23.86 -15.36
CA ALA A 393 -13.89 -24.81 -14.71
C ALA A 393 -14.38 -25.91 -15.67
N LYS A 394 -14.67 -25.57 -16.94
CA LYS A 394 -15.01 -26.56 -17.98
C LYS A 394 -13.86 -27.51 -18.31
N SER A 395 -12.62 -27.07 -18.11
CA SER A 395 -11.41 -27.90 -18.25
C SER A 395 -10.98 -28.56 -16.93
N GLU A 396 -11.86 -28.57 -15.92
CA GLU A 396 -11.62 -29.17 -14.59
C GLU A 396 -10.40 -28.59 -13.84
N ILE A 397 -10.01 -27.34 -14.17
CA ILE A 397 -8.92 -26.64 -13.49
C ILE A 397 -9.49 -25.83 -12.32
N PRO A 398 -9.09 -26.09 -11.06
CA PRO A 398 -9.54 -25.31 -9.91
C PRO A 398 -9.17 -23.84 -10.04
N VAL A 399 -10.15 -22.95 -9.81
CA VAL A 399 -9.96 -21.50 -9.93
C VAL A 399 -10.58 -20.77 -8.75
N VAL A 400 -9.86 -19.78 -8.22
CA VAL A 400 -10.35 -18.85 -7.20
C VAL A 400 -10.40 -17.45 -7.79
N VAL A 401 -11.58 -16.83 -7.76
CA VAL A 401 -11.82 -15.50 -8.32
C VAL A 401 -11.73 -14.44 -7.22
N PHE A 402 -10.94 -13.40 -7.46
CA PHE A 402 -10.83 -12.24 -6.57
C PHE A 402 -11.17 -10.95 -7.33
N HIS A 403 -12.17 -10.20 -6.86
CA HIS A 403 -12.50 -8.89 -7.39
C HIS A 403 -13.09 -7.97 -6.32
N GLY A 404 -12.97 -6.65 -6.50
CA GLY A 404 -13.38 -5.64 -5.50
C GLY A 404 -14.88 -5.56 -5.16
N GLY A 405 -15.73 -6.38 -5.78
CA GLY A 405 -17.15 -6.51 -5.42
C GLY A 405 -17.48 -7.70 -4.52
N LEU A 406 -16.50 -8.50 -4.09
CA LEU A 406 -16.74 -9.60 -3.16
C LEU A 406 -17.02 -9.05 -1.76
N THR A 407 -18.11 -9.51 -1.16
CA THR A 407 -18.38 -9.33 0.27
C THR A 407 -17.37 -10.17 1.06
N ARG A 408 -16.88 -9.60 2.16
CA ARG A 408 -15.94 -10.26 3.07
C ARG A 408 -16.74 -10.93 4.18
N GLU A 409 -17.38 -12.03 3.82
CA GLU A 409 -17.93 -12.96 4.80
C GLU A 409 -16.93 -14.09 5.05
#